data_AF-A0A658K658-F1
#
_entry.id   AF-A0A658K658-F1
#
_cell.length_a   1.000
_cell.length_b   1.000
_cell.length_c   1.000
_cell.angle_alpha   90.00
_cell.angle_beta   90.00
_cell.angle_gamma   90.00
#
_symmetry.space_group_name_H-M   'P 1'
#
loop_
_entity.id
_entity.type
_entity.pdbx_description
1 polymer ?
#
loop_
_entity_poly.entity_id
_entity_poly.type
_entity_poly.pdbx_seq_one_letter_code
_entity_poly.pdbx_strand_id
1 'polypeptide(L)'
;DQAQLDALPVAATHIEDVYPLTPMQEGMLLHTLLEPGTGLYYMQDRYRINSALDPERFAQAWQAVIARHEALRASFCWDIGETMLQVIHKPGSTPIDYLDWRDVPQDQQEPRLQALLKSEREAGFNLLDQPPFHLRLIRVDEARYWFMMSNHHILIDAWCRSLLMNDFFDIYTALGEGREAQLTPAPRYRDYIGWLQRRGLAQARDWWQDNLRGFERPTPIPSDRPFLREHAGDSGGMVVGDCYTRLDERDGARLRELAQQHQLTVNTFAQAAWALTLRRMSGDRDVVFGVTVAGRPVELPQMQRTVGLFINTIALRVGVPGDDQRCSVRQWLSQLLDRNMQLREYEYLPLVTIQENSELPKGQPLFDSLFVFENAPVEVSVLDRAQSLNATSDSGRTHTNYPLTAVCYPGDDLGLHLSYDQRYFDESTVQNMLGEFKRLLLALIEGFHGDMSELALVSEQERTFLIEGCNQSEHAYPLDKSYVELFEAQVVEHPERIAVSCLDRQLSYAELNTASNRLGHALIEAGVSFDQPVALLAERGVELPGMIIGSFKAGGGYLPLDPALPDSRLSGIIGQSGTPLLVCSAQCLEQGRALLEALPESARPQLLVWETVQQR
;
A
#
# COMPACT_ATOMS: atom_id res chain seq x y z
N ASP A 1 -7.49 3.29 43.90
CA ASP A 1 -8.68 3.78 44.63
C ASP A 1 -9.62 2.59 44.85
N GLN A 2 -10.20 2.40 46.04
CA GLN A 2 -11.03 1.20 46.32
C GLN A 2 -12.28 1.16 45.42
N ALA A 3 -12.86 2.31 45.12
CA ALA A 3 -14.03 2.42 44.22
C ALA A 3 -13.72 1.96 42.78
N GLN A 4 -12.47 2.13 42.32
CA GLN A 4 -12.04 1.64 41.00
C GLN A 4 -11.85 0.11 40.99
N LEU A 5 -11.35 -0.46 42.09
CA LEU A 5 -11.21 -1.91 42.24
C LEU A 5 -12.57 -2.62 42.34
N ASP A 6 -13.52 -2.00 43.04
CA ASP A 6 -14.89 -2.52 43.18
C ASP A 6 -15.71 -2.43 41.88
N ALA A 7 -15.27 -1.60 40.92
CA ALA A 7 -15.89 -1.45 39.59
C ALA A 7 -15.35 -2.44 38.54
N LEU A 8 -14.36 -3.28 38.89
CA LEU A 8 -13.81 -4.28 37.97
C LEU A 8 -14.85 -5.36 37.64
N PRO A 9 -14.91 -5.85 36.38
CA PRO A 9 -15.85 -6.90 35.97
C PRO A 9 -15.53 -8.27 36.59
N VAL A 10 -14.37 -8.42 37.22
CA VAL A 10 -13.90 -9.65 37.85
C VAL A 10 -13.93 -9.49 39.37
N ALA A 11 -14.49 -10.50 40.07
CA ALA A 11 -14.52 -10.49 41.53
C ALA A 11 -13.09 -10.43 42.12
N ALA A 12 -12.87 -9.55 43.11
CA ALA A 12 -11.56 -9.34 43.73
C ALA A 12 -10.89 -10.63 44.26
N THR A 13 -11.66 -11.65 44.64
CA THR A 13 -11.14 -12.96 45.06
C THR A 13 -10.40 -13.72 43.96
N HIS A 14 -10.71 -13.43 42.70
CA HIS A 14 -10.11 -14.06 41.52
C HIS A 14 -9.00 -13.21 40.89
N ILE A 15 -8.73 -12.01 41.39
CA ILE A 15 -7.69 -11.11 40.87
C ILE A 15 -6.37 -11.38 41.60
N GLU A 16 -5.28 -11.47 40.84
CA GLU A 16 -3.90 -11.52 41.32
C GLU A 16 -3.22 -10.15 41.26
N ASP A 17 -3.43 -9.39 40.17
CA ASP A 17 -2.82 -8.08 39.95
C ASP A 17 -3.64 -7.23 38.95
N VAL A 18 -3.42 -5.92 38.95
CA VAL A 18 -4.05 -4.98 37.99
C VAL A 18 -3.05 -3.89 37.62
N TYR A 19 -2.89 -3.63 36.33
CA TYR A 19 -2.02 -2.55 35.83
C TYR A 19 -2.50 -2.00 34.48
N PRO A 20 -2.01 -0.83 34.02
CA PRO A 20 -2.43 -0.24 32.75
C PRO A 20 -2.04 -1.08 31.52
N LEU A 21 -2.76 -0.90 30.41
CA LEU A 21 -2.38 -1.43 29.11
C LEU A 21 -1.18 -0.66 28.55
N THR A 22 -0.43 -1.30 27.66
CA THR A 22 0.43 -0.55 26.74
C THR A 22 -0.41 0.13 25.67
N PRO A 23 0.08 1.22 25.05
CA PRO A 23 -0.64 1.89 23.98
C PRO A 23 -0.96 0.99 22.77
N MET A 24 -0.12 -0.02 22.51
CA MET A 24 -0.41 -1.05 21.50
C MET A 24 -1.60 -1.93 21.91
N GLN A 25 -1.64 -2.37 23.18
CA GLN A 25 -2.78 -3.13 23.71
C GLN A 25 -4.06 -2.30 23.70
N GLU A 26 -4.00 -0.99 24.00
CA GLU A 26 -5.15 -0.08 23.94
C GLU A 26 -5.73 -0.02 22.52
N GLY A 27 -4.87 0.17 21.51
CA GLY A 27 -5.28 0.19 20.10
C GLY A 27 -5.91 -1.13 19.67
N MET A 28 -5.29 -2.27 20.01
CA MET A 28 -5.86 -3.60 19.71
C MET A 28 -7.22 -3.82 20.38
N LEU A 29 -7.37 -3.42 21.65
CA LEU A 29 -8.63 -3.54 22.37
C LEU A 29 -9.74 -2.74 21.68
N LEU A 30 -9.47 -1.47 21.33
CA LEU A 30 -10.44 -0.61 20.65
C LEU A 30 -10.86 -1.17 19.29
N HIS A 31 -9.91 -1.57 18.45
CA HIS A 31 -10.22 -2.14 17.14
C HIS A 31 -11.09 -3.40 17.24
N THR A 32 -10.76 -4.32 18.16
CA THR A 32 -11.56 -5.54 18.36
C THR A 32 -12.98 -5.22 18.86
N LEU A 33 -13.14 -4.22 19.72
CA LEU A 33 -14.46 -3.79 20.20
C LEU A 33 -15.28 -3.06 19.12
N LEU A 34 -14.63 -2.35 18.20
CA LEU A 34 -15.27 -1.61 17.10
C LEU A 34 -15.65 -2.50 15.90
N GLU A 35 -14.93 -3.61 15.69
CA GLU A 35 -15.18 -4.55 14.60
C GLU A 35 -15.39 -5.99 15.11
N PRO A 36 -16.47 -6.25 15.88
CA PRO A 36 -16.73 -7.58 16.42
C PRO A 36 -17.01 -8.60 15.31
N GLY A 37 -16.55 -9.84 15.51
CA GLY A 37 -16.79 -10.97 14.61
C GLY A 37 -15.94 -11.02 13.33
N THR A 38 -14.99 -10.09 13.17
CA THR A 38 -14.07 -10.05 12.02
C THR A 38 -12.88 -11.00 12.16
N GLY A 39 -12.62 -11.51 13.36
CA GLY A 39 -11.42 -12.30 13.66
C GLY A 39 -10.12 -11.48 13.70
N LEU A 40 -10.21 -10.15 13.78
CA LEU A 40 -9.06 -9.27 13.98
C LEU A 40 -8.21 -9.74 15.16
N TYR A 41 -6.89 -9.79 14.95
CA TYR A 41 -5.91 -10.21 15.95
C TYR A 41 -6.15 -11.61 16.57
N TYR A 42 -6.99 -12.44 15.95
CA TYR A 42 -7.19 -13.81 16.39
C TYR A 42 -6.05 -14.68 15.85
N MET A 43 -5.14 -15.06 16.73
CA MET A 43 -4.02 -15.95 16.42
C MET A 43 -4.48 -17.39 16.63
N GLN A 44 -4.17 -18.27 15.68
CA GLN A 44 -4.53 -19.68 15.79
C GLN A 44 -3.45 -20.56 15.18
N ASP A 45 -2.78 -21.30 16.04
CA ASP A 45 -1.68 -22.16 15.67
C ASP A 45 -2.06 -23.62 15.74
N ARG A 46 -1.67 -24.39 14.73
CA ARG A 46 -1.85 -25.84 14.70
C ARG A 46 -0.51 -26.52 14.83
N TYR A 47 -0.43 -27.48 15.75
CA TYR A 47 0.67 -28.41 15.87
C TYR A 47 0.17 -29.83 15.60
N ARG A 48 0.73 -30.51 14.61
CA ARG A 48 0.47 -31.93 14.34
C ARG A 48 1.48 -32.73 15.15
N ILE A 49 1.05 -33.68 15.95
CA ILE A 49 1.91 -34.51 16.81
C ILE A 49 1.69 -35.96 16.37
N ASN A 50 2.71 -36.58 15.78
CA ASN A 50 2.64 -37.96 15.25
C ASN A 50 3.37 -38.94 16.18
N SER A 51 3.02 -38.90 17.47
CA SER A 51 3.55 -39.78 18.50
C SER A 51 2.50 -40.04 19.58
N ALA A 52 2.73 -41.08 20.39
CA ALA A 52 1.90 -41.33 21.58
C ALA A 52 2.08 -40.18 22.57
N LEU A 53 0.96 -39.65 23.07
CA LEU A 53 0.91 -38.51 23.97
C LEU A 53 -0.01 -38.85 25.13
N ASP A 54 0.44 -38.63 26.35
CA ASP A 54 -0.42 -38.67 27.54
C ASP A 54 -1.24 -37.35 27.61
N PRO A 55 -2.58 -37.39 27.40
CA PRO A 55 -3.41 -36.19 27.37
C PRO A 55 -3.55 -35.51 28.74
N GLU A 56 -3.54 -36.28 29.84
CA GLU A 56 -3.64 -35.73 31.19
C GLU A 56 -2.37 -35.00 31.57
N ARG A 57 -1.21 -35.63 31.30
CA ARG A 57 0.10 -34.98 31.47
C ARG A 57 0.24 -33.74 30.59
N PHE A 58 -0.32 -33.79 29.38
CA PHE A 58 -0.30 -32.66 28.45
C PHE A 58 -1.09 -31.48 29.02
N ALA A 59 -2.30 -31.75 29.52
CA ALA A 59 -3.14 -30.73 30.14
C ALA A 59 -2.48 -30.13 31.40
N GLN A 60 -1.92 -30.96 32.28
CA GLN A 60 -1.22 -30.51 33.48
C GLN A 60 0.00 -29.63 33.15
N ALA A 61 0.78 -30.00 32.13
CA ALA A 61 1.93 -29.21 31.71
C ALA A 61 1.52 -27.82 31.23
N TRP A 62 0.50 -27.72 30.37
CA TRP A 62 -0.01 -26.43 29.91
C TRP A 62 -0.65 -25.58 31.00
N GLN A 63 -1.40 -26.20 31.94
CA GLN A 63 -1.92 -25.49 33.10
C GLN A 63 -0.80 -24.87 33.93
N ALA A 64 0.32 -25.57 34.11
CA ALA A 64 1.49 -25.02 34.81
C ALA A 64 2.16 -23.89 34.03
N VAL A 65 2.25 -23.98 32.69
CA VAL A 65 2.75 -22.88 31.83
C VAL A 65 1.86 -21.63 31.97
N ILE A 66 0.54 -21.79 31.91
CA ILE A 66 -0.40 -20.67 32.06
C ILE A 66 -0.32 -20.07 33.46
N ALA A 67 -0.19 -20.90 34.50
CA ALA A 67 -0.04 -20.41 35.87
C ALA A 67 1.23 -19.56 36.05
N ARG A 68 2.31 -19.99 35.39
CA ARG A 68 3.63 -19.36 35.43
C ARG A 68 3.69 -18.00 34.72
N HIS A 69 2.92 -17.80 33.65
CA HIS A 69 2.96 -16.58 32.83
C HIS A 69 1.72 -15.72 33.00
N GLU A 70 1.81 -14.63 33.77
CA GLU A 70 0.67 -13.76 34.10
C GLU A 70 -0.05 -13.18 32.87
N ALA A 71 0.67 -12.90 31.79
CA ALA A 71 0.10 -12.34 30.56
C ALA A 71 -0.93 -13.27 29.90
N LEU A 72 -0.82 -14.60 30.06
CA LEU A 72 -1.81 -15.56 29.53
C LEU A 72 -3.13 -15.55 30.32
N ARG A 73 -3.12 -14.91 31.50
CA ARG A 73 -4.25 -14.84 32.42
C ARG A 73 -4.84 -13.43 32.51
N ALA A 74 -4.55 -12.57 31.53
CA ALA A 74 -5.02 -11.19 31.50
C ALA A 74 -6.36 -11.07 30.77
N SER A 75 -7.36 -10.42 31.39
CA SER A 75 -8.50 -9.81 30.69
C SER A 75 -8.39 -8.28 30.75
N PHE A 76 -9.26 -7.56 30.03
CA PHE A 76 -9.09 -6.13 29.76
C PHE A 76 -10.32 -5.32 30.15
N CYS A 77 -10.10 -4.10 30.63
CA CYS A 77 -11.15 -3.17 31.01
C CYS A 77 -10.90 -1.83 30.32
N TRP A 78 -11.92 -1.25 29.71
CA TRP A 78 -11.79 0.01 28.96
C TRP A 78 -12.42 1.24 29.64
N ASP A 79 -13.25 1.04 30.68
CA ASP A 79 -14.11 2.11 31.24
C ASP A 79 -13.91 2.34 32.76
N ILE A 80 -12.67 2.20 33.27
CA ILE A 80 -12.39 2.38 34.71
C ILE A 80 -11.40 3.54 34.91
N GLY A 81 -11.93 4.69 35.36
CA GLY A 81 -11.11 5.82 35.80
C GLY A 81 -10.27 6.45 34.68
N GLU A 82 -10.83 6.56 33.47
CA GLU A 82 -10.20 7.13 32.26
C GLU A 82 -8.96 6.38 31.75
N THR A 83 -8.61 5.23 32.33
CA THR A 83 -7.45 4.42 31.93
C THR A 83 -7.89 3.00 31.57
N MET A 84 -7.35 2.46 30.47
CA MET A 84 -7.56 1.05 30.15
C MET A 84 -6.65 0.18 31.03
N LEU A 85 -7.22 -0.86 31.64
CA LEU A 85 -6.54 -1.73 32.60
C LEU A 85 -6.55 -3.19 32.16
N GLN A 86 -5.45 -3.89 32.46
CA GLN A 86 -5.38 -5.34 32.35
C GLN A 86 -5.50 -5.95 33.74
N VAL A 87 -6.39 -6.94 33.86
CA VAL A 87 -6.74 -7.63 35.09
C VAL A 87 -6.16 -9.03 35.02
N ILE A 88 -5.24 -9.33 35.93
CA ILE A 88 -4.56 -10.62 35.97
C ILE A 88 -5.35 -11.56 36.87
N HIS A 89 -5.88 -12.64 36.30
CA HIS A 89 -6.70 -13.63 36.99
C HIS A 89 -5.82 -14.65 37.70
N LYS A 90 -6.14 -15.05 38.94
CA LYS A 90 -5.42 -16.11 39.65
C LYS A 90 -5.33 -17.42 38.82
N PRO A 91 -4.24 -18.18 38.94
CA PRO A 91 -4.06 -19.41 38.17
C PRO A 91 -5.08 -20.51 38.56
N GLY A 92 -5.31 -21.44 37.63
CA GLY A 92 -6.04 -22.70 37.89
C GLY A 92 -7.42 -22.84 37.25
N SER A 93 -7.91 -21.84 36.52
CA SER A 93 -9.24 -21.85 35.90
C SER A 93 -9.24 -22.03 34.38
N THR A 94 -8.09 -22.05 33.70
CA THR A 94 -8.04 -22.11 32.24
C THR A 94 -8.37 -23.52 31.73
N PRO A 95 -9.48 -23.69 30.99
CA PRO A 95 -9.84 -24.99 30.44
C PRO A 95 -8.91 -25.39 29.28
N ILE A 96 -8.66 -26.69 29.16
CA ILE A 96 -7.98 -27.29 28.01
C ILE A 96 -8.96 -28.28 27.40
N ASP A 97 -9.41 -28.01 26.19
CA ASP A 97 -10.38 -28.86 25.51
C ASP A 97 -9.70 -30.14 25.02
N TYR A 98 -10.35 -31.27 25.25
CA TYR A 98 -9.95 -32.55 24.67
C TYR A 98 -11.06 -33.11 23.79
N LEU A 99 -10.77 -33.31 22.50
CA LEU A 99 -11.69 -33.92 21.55
C LEU A 99 -11.14 -35.25 21.06
N ASP A 100 -11.99 -36.27 21.00
CA ASP A 100 -11.64 -37.56 20.41
C ASP A 100 -12.36 -37.72 19.06
N TRP A 101 -11.58 -37.66 17.97
CA TRP A 101 -12.05 -37.76 16.59
C TRP A 101 -11.61 -39.06 15.92
N ARG A 102 -11.21 -40.08 16.70
CA ARG A 102 -10.87 -41.40 16.16
C ARG A 102 -12.04 -42.05 15.39
N ASP A 103 -13.28 -41.76 15.80
CA ASP A 103 -14.49 -42.23 15.13
C ASP A 103 -14.92 -41.37 13.93
N VAL A 104 -14.24 -40.24 13.67
CA VAL A 104 -14.49 -39.39 12.51
C VAL A 104 -13.71 -39.93 11.30
N PRO A 105 -14.36 -40.19 10.14
CA PRO A 105 -13.66 -40.61 8.94
C PRO A 105 -12.50 -39.69 8.58
N GLN A 106 -11.34 -40.25 8.22
CA GLN A 106 -10.10 -39.50 8.03
C GLN A 106 -10.22 -38.39 6.97
N ASP A 107 -11.00 -38.62 5.92
CA ASP A 107 -11.31 -37.66 4.86
C ASP A 107 -12.19 -36.48 5.34
N GLN A 108 -12.89 -36.64 6.46
CA GLN A 108 -13.74 -35.61 7.06
C GLN A 108 -13.08 -34.86 8.23
N GLN A 109 -12.00 -35.38 8.80
CA GLN A 109 -11.32 -34.75 9.95
C GLN A 109 -10.80 -33.35 9.61
N GLU A 110 -10.15 -33.18 8.45
CA GLU A 110 -9.57 -31.89 8.04
C GLU A 110 -10.66 -30.85 7.70
N PRO A 111 -11.68 -31.14 6.86
CA PRO A 111 -12.81 -30.21 6.66
C PRO A 111 -13.52 -29.82 7.95
N ARG A 112 -13.69 -30.78 8.87
CA ARG A 112 -14.31 -30.54 10.19
C ARG A 112 -13.46 -29.60 11.04
N LEU A 113 -12.14 -29.77 11.04
CA LEU A 113 -11.23 -28.84 11.69
C LEU A 113 -11.38 -27.45 11.09
N GLN A 114 -11.30 -27.31 9.77
CA GLN A 114 -11.38 -26.00 9.12
C GLN A 114 -12.69 -25.26 9.42
N ALA A 115 -13.83 -25.98 9.46
CA ALA A 115 -15.11 -25.42 9.85
C ALA A 115 -15.13 -24.94 11.30
N LEU A 116 -14.59 -25.74 12.23
CA LEU A 116 -14.47 -25.39 13.65
C LEU A 116 -13.59 -24.14 13.85
N LEU A 117 -12.39 -24.16 13.26
CA LEU A 117 -11.43 -23.06 13.34
C LEU A 117 -11.99 -21.76 12.75
N LYS A 118 -12.74 -21.86 11.65
CA LYS A 118 -13.45 -20.72 11.06
C LYS A 118 -14.51 -20.16 12.02
N SER A 119 -15.36 -21.02 12.56
CA SER A 119 -16.40 -20.62 13.51
C SER A 119 -15.84 -19.95 14.76
N GLU A 120 -14.69 -20.39 15.26
CA GLU A 120 -14.05 -19.80 16.43
C GLU A 120 -13.47 -18.41 16.14
N ARG A 121 -12.87 -18.21 14.97
CA ARG A 121 -12.41 -16.89 14.53
C ARG A 121 -13.56 -15.90 14.37
N GLU A 122 -14.67 -16.34 13.77
CA GLU A 122 -15.87 -15.54 13.61
C GLU A 122 -16.56 -15.23 14.95
N ALA A 123 -16.47 -16.14 15.93
CA ALA A 123 -16.95 -15.89 17.29
C ALA A 123 -16.05 -14.90 18.06
N GLY A 124 -14.74 -14.93 17.80
CA GLY A 124 -13.76 -14.10 18.48
C GLY A 124 -13.57 -14.46 19.96
N PHE A 125 -12.93 -13.57 20.72
CA PHE A 125 -12.77 -13.69 22.17
C PHE A 125 -13.56 -12.60 22.90
N ASN A 126 -14.15 -12.95 24.04
CA ASN A 126 -14.59 -11.94 25.01
C ASN A 126 -13.37 -11.45 25.80
N LEU A 127 -12.82 -10.31 25.39
CA LEU A 127 -11.64 -9.72 26.01
C LEU A 127 -11.89 -9.16 27.41
N LEU A 128 -13.15 -8.91 27.78
CA LEU A 128 -13.48 -8.12 28.98
C LEU A 128 -13.48 -8.97 30.25
N ASP A 129 -14.08 -10.16 30.17
CA ASP A 129 -14.34 -10.98 31.35
C ASP A 129 -13.38 -12.17 31.50
N GLN A 130 -12.76 -12.60 30.39
CA GLN A 130 -11.96 -13.83 30.36
C GLN A 130 -10.62 -13.60 29.67
N PRO A 131 -9.56 -14.31 30.09
CA PRO A 131 -8.31 -14.32 29.34
C PRO A 131 -8.54 -14.90 27.93
N PRO A 132 -8.21 -14.17 26.86
CA PRO A 132 -8.44 -14.61 25.49
C PRO A 132 -7.36 -15.59 25.02
N PHE A 133 -7.26 -16.72 25.71
CA PHE A 133 -6.30 -17.79 25.49
C PHE A 133 -7.01 -19.15 25.61
N HIS A 134 -6.99 -19.93 24.54
CA HIS A 134 -7.70 -21.20 24.42
C HIS A 134 -6.81 -22.29 23.85
N LEU A 135 -6.78 -23.44 24.52
CA LEU A 135 -5.98 -24.60 24.15
C LEU A 135 -6.90 -25.79 23.87
N ARG A 136 -6.64 -26.51 22.77
CA ARG A 136 -7.37 -27.72 22.42
C ARG A 136 -6.45 -28.82 21.92
N LEU A 137 -6.61 -30.01 22.47
CA LEU A 137 -5.98 -31.23 22.00
C LEU A 137 -7.04 -32.12 21.32
N ILE A 138 -6.80 -32.50 20.07
CA ILE A 138 -7.68 -33.34 19.27
C ILE A 138 -6.96 -34.65 18.97
N ARG A 139 -7.46 -35.77 19.47
CA ARG A 139 -6.95 -37.09 19.13
C ARG A 139 -7.59 -37.54 17.82
N VAL A 140 -6.79 -37.72 16.77
CA VAL A 140 -7.27 -38.11 15.43
C VAL A 140 -6.96 -39.58 15.09
N ASP A 141 -6.06 -40.21 15.85
CA ASP A 141 -5.76 -41.65 15.79
C ASP A 141 -5.12 -42.10 17.13
N GLU A 142 -4.72 -43.38 17.24
CA GLU A 142 -4.10 -43.95 18.44
C GLU A 142 -2.85 -43.18 18.89
N ALA A 143 -2.00 -42.75 17.95
CA ALA A 143 -0.76 -42.01 18.20
C ALA A 143 -0.64 -40.77 17.31
N ARG A 144 -1.78 -40.14 17.00
CA ARG A 144 -1.82 -38.90 16.21
C ARG A 144 -2.75 -37.89 16.86
N TYR A 145 -2.22 -36.69 17.07
CA TYR A 145 -2.92 -35.59 17.71
C TYR A 145 -2.75 -34.29 16.93
N TRP A 146 -3.77 -33.43 16.99
CA TRP A 146 -3.67 -32.02 16.63
C TRP A 146 -3.81 -31.18 17.89
N PHE A 147 -2.85 -30.31 18.14
CA PHE A 147 -2.90 -29.33 19.20
C PHE A 147 -3.16 -27.95 18.59
N MET A 148 -4.22 -27.31 19.04
CA MET A 148 -4.58 -25.95 18.66
C MET A 148 -4.29 -25.01 19.83
N MET A 149 -3.52 -23.97 19.56
CA MET A 149 -3.30 -22.86 20.48
C MET A 149 -3.91 -21.61 19.84
N SER A 150 -4.99 -21.11 20.44
CA SER A 150 -5.68 -19.92 19.95
C SER A 150 -5.59 -18.81 20.98
N ASN A 151 -5.25 -17.60 20.56
CA ASN A 151 -5.17 -16.46 21.46
C ASN A 151 -5.50 -15.15 20.75
N HIS A 152 -5.93 -14.15 21.50
CA HIS A 152 -5.93 -12.79 20.97
C HIS A 152 -4.50 -12.23 21.03
N HIS A 153 -4.07 -11.53 19.98
CA HIS A 153 -2.71 -11.01 19.86
C HIS A 153 -2.36 -10.01 20.98
N ILE A 154 -3.38 -9.41 21.63
CA ILE A 154 -3.22 -8.51 22.80
C ILE A 154 -2.44 -9.12 23.98
N LEU A 155 -2.42 -10.44 24.12
CA LEU A 155 -1.73 -11.13 25.22
C LEU A 155 -0.23 -11.32 24.95
N ILE A 156 0.09 -11.79 23.74
CA ILE A 156 1.41 -12.32 23.40
C ILE A 156 1.75 -12.04 21.95
N ASP A 157 3.05 -11.93 21.67
CA ASP A 157 3.61 -11.86 20.32
C ASP A 157 4.23 -13.18 19.85
N ALA A 158 4.62 -13.23 18.58
CA ALA A 158 5.22 -14.42 17.97
C ALA A 158 6.49 -14.90 18.71
N TRP A 159 7.24 -14.00 19.35
CA TRP A 159 8.42 -14.33 20.16
C TRP A 159 8.05 -15.19 21.38
N CYS A 160 6.90 -14.93 21.99
CA CYS A 160 6.42 -15.67 23.15
C CYS A 160 6.17 -17.16 22.85
N ARG A 161 5.86 -17.52 21.59
CA ARG A 161 5.54 -18.90 21.20
C ARG A 161 6.68 -19.86 21.55
N SER A 162 7.91 -19.50 21.24
CA SER A 162 9.10 -20.31 21.56
C SER A 162 9.32 -20.45 23.08
N LEU A 163 9.10 -19.38 23.84
CA LEU A 163 9.21 -19.40 25.31
C LEU A 163 8.18 -20.34 25.94
N LEU A 164 6.93 -20.27 25.45
CA LEU A 164 5.84 -21.13 25.92
C LEU A 164 6.09 -22.61 25.60
N MET A 165 6.57 -22.91 24.38
CA MET A 165 6.88 -24.28 24.00
C MET A 165 8.07 -24.84 24.78
N ASN A 166 9.11 -24.04 25.06
CA ASN A 166 10.23 -24.49 25.86
C ASN A 166 9.79 -24.84 27.30
N ASP A 167 9.07 -23.92 27.96
CA ASP A 167 8.53 -24.17 29.31
C ASP A 167 7.58 -25.37 29.32
N PHE A 168 6.72 -25.52 28.31
CA PHE A 168 5.83 -26.68 28.17
C PHE A 168 6.62 -27.98 28.16
N PHE A 169 7.64 -28.08 27.30
CA PHE A 169 8.39 -29.33 27.20
C PHE A 169 9.14 -29.63 28.50
N ASP A 170 9.78 -28.65 29.12
CA ASP A 170 10.49 -28.82 30.40
C ASP A 170 9.57 -29.37 31.49
N ILE A 171 8.36 -28.81 31.58
CA ILE A 171 7.35 -29.26 32.54
C ILE A 171 6.84 -30.66 32.17
N TYR A 172 6.51 -30.89 30.89
CA TYR A 172 5.98 -32.16 30.42
C TYR A 172 6.94 -33.33 30.67
N THR A 173 8.24 -33.13 30.41
CA THR A 173 9.29 -34.12 30.69
C THR A 173 9.45 -34.34 32.19
N ALA A 174 9.46 -33.27 33.00
CA ALA A 174 9.57 -33.39 34.46
C ALA A 174 8.41 -34.21 35.06
N LEU A 175 7.17 -33.92 34.64
CA LEU A 175 5.98 -34.67 35.05
C LEU A 175 6.08 -36.15 34.64
N GLY A 176 6.60 -36.43 33.44
CA GLY A 176 6.81 -37.80 32.96
C GLY A 176 7.86 -38.58 33.76
N GLU A 177 8.82 -37.88 34.36
CA GLU A 177 9.86 -38.44 35.22
C GLU A 177 9.45 -38.47 36.71
N GLY A 178 8.25 -37.99 37.05
CA GLY A 178 7.75 -37.93 38.42
C GLY A 178 8.50 -36.91 39.30
N ARG A 179 9.07 -35.86 38.70
CA ARG A 179 9.77 -34.78 39.40
C ARG A 179 9.16 -33.40 39.09
N GLU A 180 9.48 -32.43 39.92
CA GLU A 180 9.16 -31.03 39.61
C GLU A 180 10.10 -30.44 38.56
N ALA A 181 9.59 -29.54 37.74
CA ALA A 181 10.37 -28.81 36.75
C ALA A 181 11.21 -27.72 37.44
N GLN A 182 12.52 -27.68 37.16
CA GLN A 182 13.43 -26.69 37.74
C GLN A 182 13.55 -25.45 36.85
N LEU A 183 12.47 -24.67 36.78
CA LEU A 183 12.44 -23.43 36.01
C LEU A 183 12.71 -22.22 36.93
N THR A 184 13.59 -21.31 36.51
CA THR A 184 13.77 -20.02 37.21
C THR A 184 12.45 -19.24 37.24
N PRO A 185 12.15 -18.40 38.25
CA PRO A 185 10.95 -17.56 38.22
C PRO A 185 10.83 -16.77 36.92
N ALA A 186 9.62 -16.73 36.33
CA ALA A 186 9.39 -15.97 35.11
C ALA A 186 9.45 -14.46 35.41
N PRO A 187 10.15 -13.66 34.59
CA PRO A 187 10.09 -12.21 34.69
C PRO A 187 8.65 -11.72 34.40
N ARG A 188 8.25 -10.63 35.05
CA ARG A 188 6.86 -10.15 34.99
C ARG A 188 6.68 -9.09 33.91
N TYR A 189 5.53 -9.10 33.24
CA TYR A 189 5.23 -8.12 32.19
C TYR A 189 4.99 -6.73 32.79
N ARG A 190 4.49 -6.65 34.03
CA ARG A 190 4.36 -5.37 34.76
C ARG A 190 5.64 -4.55 34.84
N ASP A 191 6.81 -5.19 34.82
CA ASP A 191 8.09 -4.49 34.93
C ASP A 191 8.39 -3.68 33.66
N TYR A 192 7.94 -4.18 32.51
CA TYR A 192 7.96 -3.46 31.24
C TYR A 192 7.03 -2.24 31.27
N ILE A 193 5.79 -2.40 31.77
CA ILE A 193 4.83 -1.30 31.93
C ILE A 193 5.43 -0.20 32.80
N GLY A 194 6.02 -0.57 33.95
CA GLY A 194 6.68 0.37 34.83
C GLY A 194 7.91 1.04 34.22
N TRP A 195 8.65 0.36 33.34
CA TRP A 195 9.75 0.97 32.58
C TRP A 195 9.24 1.98 31.55
N LEU A 196 8.16 1.65 30.82
CA LEU A 196 7.55 2.53 29.82
C LEU A 196 7.06 3.84 30.45
N GLN A 197 6.41 3.76 31.62
CA GLN A 197 5.90 4.94 32.35
C GLN A 197 7.00 5.88 32.87
N ARG A 198 8.19 5.37 33.15
CA ARG A 198 9.31 6.18 33.66
C ARG A 198 10.11 6.88 32.55
N ARG A 199 9.97 6.47 31.29
CA ARG A 199 10.76 7.00 30.19
C ARG A 199 10.20 8.35 29.74
N GLY A 200 11.07 9.35 29.64
CA GLY A 200 10.70 10.64 29.08
C GLY A 200 10.41 10.51 27.58
N LEU A 201 9.18 10.79 27.15
CA LEU A 201 8.77 10.66 25.74
C LEU A 201 9.23 11.85 24.86
N ALA A 202 9.77 12.92 25.45
CA ALA A 202 10.07 14.16 24.73
C ALA A 202 11.10 13.96 23.60
N GLN A 203 12.24 13.32 23.90
CA GLN A 203 13.28 13.08 22.90
C GLN A 203 12.78 12.21 21.73
N ALA A 204 11.97 11.19 22.04
CA ALA A 204 11.36 10.36 20.99
C ALA A 204 10.39 11.17 20.13
N ARG A 205 9.57 12.03 20.73
CA ARG A 205 8.65 12.91 19.98
C ARG A 205 9.40 13.83 19.04
N ASP A 206 10.42 14.52 19.53
CA ASP A 206 11.23 15.45 18.72
C ASP A 206 11.87 14.72 17.52
N TRP A 207 12.43 13.54 17.77
CA TRP A 207 13.02 12.72 16.72
C TRP A 207 11.98 12.27 15.68
N TRP A 208 10.80 11.83 16.11
CA TRP A 208 9.72 11.39 15.21
C TRP A 208 9.15 12.55 14.38
N GLN A 209 9.00 13.73 14.98
CA GLN A 209 8.60 14.94 14.29
C GLN A 209 9.62 15.30 13.19
N ASP A 210 10.91 15.21 13.49
CA ASP A 210 11.98 15.46 12.51
C ASP A 210 12.03 14.38 11.42
N ASN A 211 11.83 13.11 11.78
CA ASN A 211 11.81 11.97 10.85
C ASN A 211 10.68 12.09 9.81
N LEU A 212 9.51 12.60 10.21
CA LEU A 212 8.31 12.71 9.39
C LEU A 212 8.09 14.10 8.78
N ARG A 213 9.00 15.06 9.03
CA ARG A 213 8.88 16.43 8.51
C ARG A 213 8.73 16.48 6.99
N GLY A 214 7.76 17.27 6.50
CA GLY A 214 7.44 17.40 5.09
C GLY A 214 6.65 16.23 4.49
N PHE A 215 6.18 15.29 5.31
CA PHE A 215 5.28 14.22 4.87
C PHE A 215 3.83 14.57 5.25
N GLU A 216 3.06 15.06 4.28
CA GLU A 216 1.78 15.73 4.52
C GLU A 216 0.55 14.86 4.19
N ARG A 217 0.74 13.68 3.58
CA ARG A 217 -0.34 12.76 3.23
C ARG A 217 0.12 11.31 3.31
N PRO A 218 -0.76 10.34 3.61
CA PRO A 218 -0.41 8.92 3.59
C PRO A 218 0.01 8.51 2.18
N THR A 219 0.92 7.53 2.06
CA THR A 219 1.30 7.00 0.75
C THR A 219 0.08 6.38 0.07
N PRO A 220 -0.33 6.87 -1.11
CA PRO A 220 -1.47 6.31 -1.83
C PRO A 220 -1.25 4.84 -2.18
N ILE A 221 -2.26 4.01 -1.95
CA ILE A 221 -2.32 2.63 -2.43
C ILE A 221 -3.52 2.55 -3.37
N PRO A 222 -3.34 2.16 -4.64
CA PRO A 222 -4.44 2.04 -5.57
C PRO A 222 -5.35 0.90 -5.11
N SER A 223 -6.49 1.28 -4.56
CA SER A 223 -7.57 0.38 -4.19
C SER A 223 -8.64 0.40 -5.29
N ASP A 224 -9.34 -0.71 -5.46
CA ASP A 224 -10.44 -0.84 -6.43
C ASP A 224 -11.68 -0.05 -5.97
N ARG A 225 -11.76 0.24 -4.68
CA ARG A 225 -12.83 1.00 -4.02
C ARG A 225 -12.24 1.98 -3.01
N PRO A 226 -12.87 3.15 -2.76
CA PRO A 226 -12.34 4.13 -1.81
C PRO A 226 -12.27 3.55 -0.39
N PHE A 227 -11.24 3.94 0.37
CA PHE A 227 -11.18 3.62 1.80
C PHE A 227 -12.30 4.35 2.54
N LEU A 228 -13.39 3.63 2.80
CA LEU A 228 -14.50 4.08 3.64
C LEU A 228 -14.10 3.90 5.10
N ARG A 229 -13.64 4.97 5.74
CA ARG A 229 -13.21 4.95 7.15
C ARG A 229 -14.39 4.98 8.13
N GLU A 230 -15.52 4.39 7.73
CA GLU A 230 -16.70 4.24 8.55
C GLU A 230 -16.57 2.96 9.39
N HIS A 231 -16.84 3.05 10.69
CA HIS A 231 -16.88 1.88 11.56
C HIS A 231 -17.88 0.85 11.02
N ALA A 232 -17.67 -0.43 11.33
CA ALA A 232 -18.35 -1.62 10.75
C ALA A 232 -19.90 -1.60 10.65
N GLY A 233 -20.59 -0.57 11.17
CA GLY A 233 -22.03 -0.39 11.11
C GLY A 233 -22.61 -0.38 9.68
N ASP A 234 -22.16 0.50 8.79
CA ASP A 234 -22.76 0.65 7.45
C ASP A 234 -22.00 -0.14 6.35
N SER A 235 -20.70 -0.43 6.55
CA SER A 235 -19.84 -1.10 5.57
C SER A 235 -19.74 -2.63 5.74
N GLY A 236 -20.33 -3.17 6.82
CA GLY A 236 -20.01 -4.50 7.31
C GLY A 236 -18.61 -4.58 7.95
N GLY A 237 -18.38 -5.59 8.78
CA GLY A 237 -17.06 -5.88 9.34
C GLY A 237 -16.04 -6.19 8.25
N MET A 238 -14.76 -5.96 8.53
CA MET A 238 -13.65 -6.27 7.63
C MET A 238 -13.68 -7.72 7.13
N VAL A 239 -13.45 -7.90 5.82
CA VAL A 239 -13.45 -9.21 5.15
C VAL A 239 -12.05 -9.50 4.60
N VAL A 240 -11.38 -10.51 5.15
CA VAL A 240 -9.97 -10.78 4.84
C VAL A 240 -9.80 -11.67 3.61
N GLY A 241 -9.04 -11.20 2.62
CA GLY A 241 -8.44 -11.99 1.55
C GLY A 241 -6.92 -12.14 1.72
N ASP A 242 -6.34 -13.20 1.16
CA ASP A 242 -4.89 -13.42 1.19
C ASP A 242 -4.38 -13.95 -0.14
N CYS A 243 -3.24 -13.40 -0.58
CA CYS A 243 -2.50 -13.86 -1.75
C CYS A 243 -1.09 -14.30 -1.32
N TYR A 244 -0.64 -15.46 -1.81
CA TYR A 244 0.66 -16.03 -1.44
C TYR A 244 1.54 -16.26 -2.68
N THR A 245 2.84 -16.03 -2.52
CA THR A 245 3.87 -16.46 -3.47
C THR A 245 5.16 -16.76 -2.71
N ARG A 246 6.14 -17.33 -3.40
CA ARG A 246 7.45 -17.70 -2.84
C ARG A 246 8.53 -17.35 -3.84
N LEU A 247 9.74 -17.09 -3.34
CA LEU A 247 10.92 -17.11 -4.19
C LEU A 247 11.28 -18.55 -4.55
N ASP A 248 12.05 -18.72 -5.62
CA ASP A 248 12.70 -20.00 -5.86
C ASP A 248 13.85 -20.14 -4.85
N GLU A 249 14.13 -21.36 -4.38
CA GLU A 249 15.18 -21.61 -3.36
C GLU A 249 16.55 -21.03 -3.74
N ARG A 250 16.86 -21.04 -5.05
CA ARG A 250 18.08 -20.44 -5.59
C ARG A 250 18.15 -18.94 -5.34
N ASP A 251 17.05 -18.22 -5.55
CA ASP A 251 17.00 -16.77 -5.38
C ASP A 251 17.00 -16.39 -3.91
N GLY A 252 16.29 -17.15 -3.07
CA GLY A 252 16.34 -16.95 -1.61
C GLY A 252 17.73 -17.22 -1.02
N ALA A 253 18.43 -18.26 -1.50
CA ALA A 253 19.83 -18.51 -1.13
C ALA A 253 20.74 -17.35 -1.56
N ARG A 254 20.63 -16.89 -2.82
CA ARG A 254 21.41 -15.75 -3.33
C ARG A 254 21.14 -14.46 -2.55
N LEU A 255 19.89 -14.20 -2.20
CA LEU A 255 19.50 -13.06 -1.36
C LEU A 255 20.19 -13.12 0.01
N ARG A 256 20.22 -14.30 0.63
CA ARG A 256 20.87 -14.51 1.93
C ARG A 256 22.38 -14.33 1.85
N GLU A 257 23.01 -14.86 0.81
CA GLU A 257 24.45 -14.70 0.56
C GLU A 257 24.81 -13.23 0.39
N LEU A 258 24.06 -12.48 -0.43
CA LEU A 258 24.26 -11.03 -0.62
C LEU A 258 24.09 -10.27 0.70
N ALA A 259 23.02 -10.58 1.45
CA ALA A 259 22.77 -9.96 2.73
C ALA A 259 23.95 -10.19 3.69
N GLN A 260 24.40 -11.44 3.82
CA GLN A 260 25.53 -11.79 4.69
C GLN A 260 26.85 -11.14 4.25
N GLN A 261 27.18 -11.22 2.95
CA GLN A 261 28.42 -10.69 2.40
C GLN A 261 28.55 -9.18 2.58
N HIS A 262 27.43 -8.46 2.52
CA HIS A 262 27.39 -7.00 2.59
C HIS A 262 26.87 -6.43 3.90
N GLN A 263 26.73 -7.27 4.94
CA GLN A 263 26.22 -6.87 6.26
C GLN A 263 24.84 -6.19 6.19
N LEU A 264 24.02 -6.62 5.23
CA LEU A 264 22.62 -6.27 5.10
C LEU A 264 21.75 -7.39 5.70
N THR A 265 20.43 -7.17 5.76
CA THR A 265 19.49 -8.21 6.20
C THR A 265 18.49 -8.51 5.10
N VAL A 266 17.98 -9.75 5.05
CA VAL A 266 16.87 -10.13 4.15
C VAL A 266 15.66 -9.20 4.35
N ASN A 267 15.40 -8.81 5.60
CA ASN A 267 14.37 -7.82 5.93
C ASN A 267 14.60 -6.46 5.24
N THR A 268 15.84 -5.98 5.15
CA THR A 268 16.18 -4.72 4.45
C THR A 268 15.85 -4.81 2.96
N PHE A 269 16.15 -5.92 2.29
CA PHE A 269 15.79 -6.12 0.89
C PHE A 269 14.27 -6.21 0.70
N ALA A 270 13.57 -6.91 1.59
CA ALA A 270 12.13 -7.03 1.51
C ALA A 270 11.40 -5.70 1.76
N GLN A 271 11.83 -4.91 2.76
CA GLN A 271 11.32 -3.55 2.98
C GLN A 271 11.61 -2.62 1.79
N ALA A 272 12.81 -2.72 1.20
CA ALA A 272 13.18 -1.96 0.01
C ALA A 272 12.30 -2.32 -1.19
N ALA A 273 12.06 -3.61 -1.44
CA ALA A 273 11.18 -4.08 -2.50
C ALA A 273 9.73 -3.62 -2.27
N TRP A 274 9.25 -3.62 -1.01
CA TRP A 274 7.94 -3.09 -0.67
C TRP A 274 7.86 -1.57 -0.92
N ALA A 275 8.89 -0.82 -0.52
CA ALA A 275 8.98 0.62 -0.80
C ALA A 275 8.96 0.92 -2.31
N LEU A 276 9.69 0.14 -3.12
CA LEU A 276 9.65 0.26 -4.58
C LEU A 276 8.28 -0.10 -5.16
N THR A 277 7.59 -1.08 -4.57
CA THR A 277 6.23 -1.47 -4.97
C THR A 277 5.29 -0.31 -4.69
N LEU A 278 5.32 0.27 -3.49
CA LEU A 278 4.51 1.44 -3.14
C LEU A 278 4.82 2.64 -4.02
N ARG A 279 6.10 2.94 -4.30
CA ARG A 279 6.51 4.00 -5.25
C ARG A 279 5.89 3.77 -6.62
N ARG A 280 5.93 2.53 -7.10
CA ARG A 280 5.39 2.17 -8.42
C ARG A 280 3.88 2.41 -8.49
N MET A 281 3.18 2.11 -7.40
CA MET A 281 1.73 2.20 -7.31
C MET A 281 1.23 3.63 -7.05
N SER A 282 1.97 4.41 -6.26
CA SER A 282 1.60 5.78 -5.88
C SER A 282 2.14 6.85 -6.83
N GLY A 283 3.26 6.57 -7.51
CA GLY A 283 4.07 7.55 -8.22
C GLY A 283 4.98 8.40 -7.31
N ASP A 284 4.85 8.30 -5.98
CA ASP A 284 5.62 9.07 -5.02
C ASP A 284 7.00 8.43 -4.78
N ARG A 285 8.07 9.24 -4.79
CA ARG A 285 9.44 8.78 -4.49
C ARG A 285 9.72 8.63 -2.99
N ASP A 286 8.94 9.30 -2.16
CA ASP A 286 9.06 9.27 -0.71
C ASP A 286 7.81 8.60 -0.15
N VAL A 287 7.98 7.39 0.38
CA VAL A 287 6.87 6.55 0.82
C VAL A 287 6.96 6.25 2.30
N VAL A 288 5.82 6.14 2.96
CA VAL A 288 5.68 5.74 4.35
C VAL A 288 4.74 4.54 4.43
N PHE A 289 5.20 3.51 5.13
CA PHE A 289 4.40 2.35 5.50
C PHE A 289 4.71 1.96 6.94
N GLY A 290 3.79 1.23 7.56
CA GLY A 290 3.98 0.70 8.90
C GLY A 290 4.99 -0.43 8.89
N VAL A 291 5.77 -0.56 9.96
CA VAL A 291 6.58 -1.74 10.24
C VAL A 291 6.32 -2.22 11.67
N THR A 292 6.26 -3.53 11.85
CA THR A 292 6.18 -4.14 13.18
C THR A 292 7.58 -4.40 13.73
N VAL A 293 7.88 -3.80 14.88
CA VAL A 293 9.13 -4.01 15.63
C VAL A 293 8.90 -4.97 16.80
N ALA A 294 9.98 -5.56 17.32
CA ALA A 294 9.90 -6.50 18.44
C ALA A 294 9.59 -5.81 19.79
N GLY A 295 10.03 -4.56 19.98
CA GLY A 295 9.74 -3.75 21.18
C GLY A 295 10.29 -4.29 22.50
N ARG A 296 11.26 -5.22 22.45
CA ARG A 296 11.96 -5.76 23.63
C ARG A 296 13.25 -4.95 23.89
N PRO A 297 13.26 -4.04 24.89
CA PRO A 297 14.34 -3.07 25.04
C PRO A 297 15.65 -3.72 25.52
N VAL A 298 16.78 -3.28 24.94
CA VAL A 298 18.13 -3.77 25.28
C VAL A 298 18.49 -3.48 26.75
N GLU A 299 17.97 -2.39 27.31
CA GLU A 299 18.17 -1.98 28.72
C GLU A 299 17.52 -2.94 29.73
N LEU A 300 16.57 -3.78 29.30
CA LEU A 300 15.93 -4.80 30.14
C LEU A 300 16.12 -6.20 29.53
N PRO A 301 17.31 -6.81 29.65
CA PRO A 301 17.60 -8.10 29.05
C PRO A 301 16.61 -9.21 29.46
N GLN A 302 16.06 -9.13 30.68
CA GLN A 302 15.05 -10.06 31.15
C GLN A 302 13.77 -10.06 30.30
N MET A 303 13.48 -8.97 29.59
CA MET A 303 12.33 -8.88 28.68
C MET A 303 12.46 -9.83 27.49
N GLN A 304 13.64 -10.33 27.16
CA GLN A 304 13.78 -11.39 26.14
C GLN A 304 13.15 -12.72 26.56
N ARG A 305 12.91 -12.92 27.87
CA ARG A 305 12.32 -14.12 28.47
C ARG A 305 10.93 -13.87 29.09
N THR A 306 10.38 -12.67 28.94
CA THR A 306 9.05 -12.31 29.46
C THR A 306 7.98 -12.64 28.43
N VAL A 307 6.92 -13.32 28.86
CA VAL A 307 5.72 -13.51 28.05
C VAL A 307 4.82 -12.28 28.20
N GLY A 308 4.40 -11.71 27.06
CA GLY A 308 3.60 -10.49 27.00
C GLY A 308 3.62 -9.91 25.58
N LEU A 309 2.84 -8.84 25.34
CA LEU A 309 2.86 -8.13 24.06
C LEU A 309 3.94 -7.05 24.04
N PHE A 310 5.02 -7.26 23.30
CA PHE A 310 6.09 -6.25 23.18
C PHE A 310 6.09 -5.56 21.83
N ILE A 311 5.55 -6.21 20.79
CA ILE A 311 5.57 -5.63 19.45
C ILE A 311 4.93 -4.24 19.42
N ASN A 312 5.49 -3.37 18.60
CA ASN A 312 4.91 -2.06 18.32
C ASN A 312 4.85 -1.85 16.81
N THR A 313 3.92 -1.02 16.36
CA THR A 313 3.82 -0.62 14.96
C THR A 313 4.28 0.83 14.83
N ILE A 314 5.25 1.09 13.97
CA ILE A 314 5.82 2.43 13.76
C ILE A 314 5.93 2.74 12.26
N ALA A 315 6.06 4.02 11.91
CA ALA A 315 6.26 4.42 10.52
C ALA A 315 7.71 4.21 10.05
N LEU A 316 7.88 3.59 8.89
CA LEU A 316 9.12 3.59 8.14
C LEU A 316 8.96 4.47 6.90
N ARG A 317 9.66 5.60 6.88
CA ARG A 317 9.77 6.49 5.72
C ARG A 317 10.97 6.10 4.87
N VAL A 318 10.74 5.89 3.58
CA VAL A 318 11.76 5.47 2.63
C VAL A 318 11.73 6.40 1.42
N GLY A 319 12.79 7.20 1.27
CA GLY A 319 13.05 7.97 0.07
C GLY A 319 13.79 7.15 -0.97
N VAL A 320 13.28 7.12 -2.19
CA VAL A 320 13.96 6.54 -3.36
C VAL A 320 14.74 7.66 -4.07
N PRO A 321 16.04 7.46 -4.38
CA PRO A 321 16.88 8.48 -5.03
C PRO A 321 16.26 9.04 -6.31
N GLY A 322 16.55 10.32 -6.59
CA GLY A 322 16.23 10.98 -7.86
C GLY A 322 17.03 10.40 -9.03
N ASP A 323 16.56 10.57 -10.27
CA ASP A 323 17.26 10.04 -11.45
C ASP A 323 18.59 10.77 -11.72
N ASP A 324 18.73 11.98 -11.21
CA ASP A 324 19.94 12.81 -11.24
C ASP A 324 20.91 12.51 -10.09
N GLN A 325 20.49 11.73 -9.10
CA GLN A 325 21.29 11.39 -7.93
C GLN A 325 22.05 10.09 -8.14
N ARG A 326 23.39 10.18 -8.21
CA ARG A 326 24.24 8.98 -8.27
C ARG A 326 24.15 8.19 -6.97
N CYS A 327 23.47 7.06 -7.02
CA CYS A 327 23.31 6.16 -5.89
C CYS A 327 23.26 4.71 -6.39
N SER A 328 24.16 3.85 -5.91
CA SER A 328 24.05 2.42 -6.19
C SER A 328 22.95 1.76 -5.34
N VAL A 329 22.39 0.66 -5.84
CA VAL A 329 21.39 -0.14 -5.10
C VAL A 329 21.92 -0.55 -3.72
N ARG A 330 23.17 -1.02 -3.66
CA ARG A 330 23.85 -1.33 -2.39
C ARG A 330 23.87 -0.15 -1.42
N GLN A 331 24.24 1.04 -1.87
CA GLN A 331 24.33 2.23 -0.99
C GLN A 331 22.96 2.60 -0.43
N TRP A 332 21.92 2.55 -1.26
CA TRP A 332 20.55 2.82 -0.83
C TRP A 332 20.06 1.78 0.20
N LEU A 333 20.35 0.50 -0.01
CA LEU A 333 20.03 -0.56 0.96
C LEU A 333 20.77 -0.37 2.30
N SER A 334 22.05 0.04 2.26
CA SER A 334 22.80 0.37 3.48
C SER A 334 22.18 1.55 4.22
N GLN A 335 21.77 2.62 3.52
CA GLN A 335 21.08 3.76 4.14
C GLN A 335 19.75 3.33 4.78
N LEU A 336 18.99 2.45 4.12
CA LEU A 336 17.76 1.90 4.69
C LEU A 336 18.01 1.07 5.96
N LEU A 337 19.09 0.26 5.98
CA LEU A 337 19.49 -0.46 7.18
C LEU A 337 19.86 0.50 8.32
N ASP A 338 20.65 1.54 8.04
CA ASP A 338 21.03 2.56 9.02
C ASP A 338 19.80 3.29 9.57
N ARG A 339 18.81 3.58 8.72
CA ARG A 339 17.54 4.19 9.14
C ARG A 339 16.75 3.27 10.06
N ASN A 340 16.68 1.99 9.76
CA ASN A 340 16.06 0.99 10.64
C ASN A 340 16.79 0.91 12.00
N MET A 341 18.12 1.03 12.04
CA MET A 341 18.87 1.04 13.31
C MET A 341 18.56 2.29 14.15
N GLN A 342 18.45 3.47 13.53
CA GLN A 342 18.06 4.70 14.22
C GLN A 342 16.63 4.62 14.78
N LEU A 343 15.69 4.04 14.01
CA LEU A 343 14.30 3.84 14.42
C LEU A 343 14.19 3.02 15.71
N ARG A 344 15.04 2.00 15.89
CA ARG A 344 15.02 1.11 17.07
C ARG A 344 15.23 1.84 18.39
N GLU A 345 15.94 2.97 18.41
CA GLU A 345 16.15 3.75 19.62
C GLU A 345 14.83 4.36 20.14
N TYR A 346 13.92 4.69 19.22
CA TYR A 346 12.67 5.42 19.48
C TYR A 346 11.41 4.57 19.21
N GLU A 347 11.58 3.27 19.01
CA GLU A 347 10.50 2.33 18.63
C GLU A 347 9.46 2.09 19.74
N TYR A 348 9.71 2.60 20.94
CA TYR A 348 8.81 2.51 22.10
C TYR A 348 7.73 3.60 22.10
N LEU A 349 7.83 4.62 21.23
CA LEU A 349 6.82 5.66 21.15
C LEU A 349 5.53 5.09 20.51
N PRO A 350 4.34 5.33 21.10
CA PRO A 350 3.09 4.87 20.52
C PRO A 350 2.80 5.48 19.15
N LEU A 351 2.23 4.69 18.23
CA LEU A 351 1.86 5.16 16.90
C LEU A 351 0.92 6.37 16.95
N VAL A 352 -0.06 6.37 17.87
CA VAL A 352 -0.98 7.49 18.04
C VAL A 352 -0.23 8.79 18.35
N THR A 353 0.79 8.73 19.21
CA THR A 353 1.63 9.89 19.53
C THR A 353 2.52 10.28 18.35
N ILE A 354 3.05 9.31 17.60
CA ILE A 354 3.81 9.62 16.36
C ILE A 354 2.90 10.38 15.37
N GLN A 355 1.66 9.92 15.18
CA GLN A 355 0.69 10.53 14.27
C GLN A 355 0.26 11.93 14.74
N GLU A 356 0.00 12.13 16.02
CA GLU A 356 -0.34 13.45 16.60
C GLU A 356 0.76 14.51 16.40
N ASN A 357 2.02 14.08 16.32
CA ASN A 357 3.19 14.95 16.11
C ASN A 357 3.65 15.01 14.65
N SER A 358 2.90 14.40 13.73
CA SER A 358 3.16 14.47 12.28
C SER A 358 2.50 15.70 11.64
N GLU A 359 2.90 16.03 10.42
CA GLU A 359 2.30 17.13 9.63
C GLU A 359 1.03 16.71 8.87
N LEU A 360 0.55 15.48 9.06
CA LEU A 360 -0.68 15.01 8.41
C LEU A 360 -1.93 15.69 9.01
N PRO A 361 -2.98 15.89 8.20
CA PRO A 361 -4.27 16.35 8.70
C PRO A 361 -4.82 15.43 9.79
N LYS A 362 -5.38 16.03 10.85
CA LYS A 362 -6.01 15.28 11.95
C LYS A 362 -7.09 14.34 11.42
N GLY A 363 -7.09 13.11 11.92
CA GLY A 363 -8.03 12.05 11.49
C GLY A 363 -7.58 11.26 10.25
N GLN A 364 -6.45 11.59 9.64
CA GLN A 364 -5.82 10.72 8.64
C GLN A 364 -4.81 9.78 9.30
N PRO A 365 -4.82 8.47 8.98
CA PRO A 365 -3.82 7.52 9.44
C PRO A 365 -2.46 7.87 8.83
N LEU A 366 -1.38 7.50 9.51
CA LEU A 366 -0.03 7.78 9.01
C LEU A 366 0.33 6.95 7.76
N PHE A 367 -0.26 5.75 7.63
CA PHE A 367 -0.10 4.84 6.51
C PHE A 367 -1.29 3.87 6.44
N ASP A 368 -1.60 3.40 5.23
CA ASP A 368 -2.66 2.41 4.97
C ASP A 368 -2.09 1.01 4.65
N SER A 369 -0.76 0.85 4.60
CA SER A 369 -0.09 -0.46 4.52
C SER A 369 0.84 -0.74 5.67
N LEU A 370 0.87 -2.01 6.09
CA LEU A 370 1.78 -2.56 7.08
C LEU A 370 2.74 -3.55 6.43
N PHE A 371 4.01 -3.55 6.84
CA PHE A 371 5.01 -4.53 6.47
C PHE A 371 5.48 -5.30 7.70
N VAL A 372 5.41 -6.64 7.63
CA VAL A 372 5.77 -7.55 8.71
C VAL A 372 6.82 -8.54 8.21
N PHE A 373 7.92 -8.66 8.94
CA PHE A 373 8.93 -9.69 8.70
C PHE A 373 8.90 -10.69 9.85
N GLU A 374 8.41 -11.90 9.61
CA GLU A 374 8.20 -12.91 10.65
C GLU A 374 9.50 -13.63 11.05
N ASN A 375 10.39 -12.89 11.72
CA ASN A 375 11.67 -13.42 12.22
C ASN A 375 11.65 -13.68 13.72
N ALA A 376 10.65 -14.43 14.18
CA ALA A 376 10.62 -14.90 15.56
C ALA A 376 11.63 -16.05 15.74
N PRO A 377 12.64 -15.92 16.61
CA PRO A 377 13.61 -16.98 16.83
C PRO A 377 12.93 -18.18 17.50
N VAL A 378 13.21 -19.38 16.97
CA VAL A 378 12.87 -20.65 17.60
C VAL A 378 14.14 -21.25 18.18
N GLU A 379 14.14 -21.54 19.48
CA GLU A 379 15.30 -22.17 20.11
C GLU A 379 15.55 -23.57 19.54
N VAL A 380 16.82 -23.93 19.34
CA VAL A 380 17.21 -25.25 18.80
C VAL A 380 16.69 -26.40 19.67
N SER A 381 16.69 -26.22 20.99
CA SER A 381 16.12 -27.16 21.95
C SER A 381 14.62 -27.44 21.71
N VAL A 382 13.86 -26.44 21.28
CA VAL A 382 12.43 -26.59 20.95
C VAL A 382 12.28 -27.41 19.67
N LEU A 383 13.13 -27.18 18.67
CA LEU A 383 13.14 -27.96 17.43
C LEU A 383 13.49 -29.43 17.68
N ASP A 384 14.54 -29.71 18.45
CA ASP A 384 14.96 -31.08 18.79
C ASP A 384 13.87 -31.84 19.54
N ARG A 385 13.18 -31.17 20.47
CA ARG A 385 12.10 -31.78 21.26
C ARG A 385 10.82 -31.97 20.45
N ALA A 386 10.49 -31.02 19.56
CA ALA A 386 9.42 -31.18 18.60
C ALA A 386 9.68 -32.38 17.67
N GLN A 387 10.92 -32.56 17.20
CA GLN A 387 11.32 -33.75 16.43
C GLN A 387 11.13 -35.04 17.22
N SER A 388 11.45 -35.06 18.52
CA SER A 388 11.24 -36.26 19.34
C SER A 388 9.76 -36.66 19.48
N LEU A 389 8.84 -35.69 19.40
CA LEU A 389 7.39 -35.90 19.34
C LEU A 389 6.84 -36.07 17.91
N ASN A 390 7.73 -36.05 16.90
CA ASN A 390 7.36 -36.01 15.48
C ASN A 390 6.31 -34.93 15.19
N ALA A 391 6.57 -33.73 15.73
CA ALA A 391 5.65 -32.60 15.70
C ALA A 391 6.00 -31.58 14.60
N THR A 392 4.98 -31.11 13.88
CA THR A 392 5.10 -30.03 12.87
C THR A 392 4.10 -28.92 13.18
N SER A 393 4.43 -27.67 12.85
CA SER A 393 3.54 -26.52 13.06
C SER A 393 3.08 -25.90 11.76
N ASP A 394 1.80 -25.58 11.68
CA ASP A 394 1.21 -24.70 10.68
C ASP A 394 0.70 -23.45 11.42
N SER A 395 1.22 -22.26 11.12
CA SER A 395 0.68 -21.02 11.68
C SER A 395 -0.55 -20.58 10.90
N GLY A 396 -1.59 -20.15 11.62
CA GLY A 396 -2.81 -19.61 11.03
C GLY A 396 -2.66 -18.16 10.57
N ARG A 397 -3.62 -17.74 9.76
CA ARG A 397 -3.77 -16.38 9.21
C ARG A 397 -3.73 -15.34 10.34
N THR A 398 -2.83 -14.37 10.25
CA THR A 398 -2.84 -13.17 11.10
C THR A 398 -3.28 -12.00 10.24
N HIS A 399 -4.46 -11.45 10.52
CA HIS A 399 -4.90 -10.21 9.89
C HIS A 399 -4.94 -9.08 10.91
N THR A 400 -4.48 -7.92 10.47
CA THR A 400 -4.36 -6.71 11.28
C THR A 400 -5.47 -5.71 10.90
N ASN A 401 -5.55 -4.56 11.56
CA ASN A 401 -6.54 -3.53 11.24
C ASN A 401 -6.21 -2.71 9.98
N TYR A 402 -5.10 -3.00 9.28
CA TYR A 402 -4.66 -2.23 8.11
C TYR A 402 -5.28 -2.80 6.83
N PRO A 403 -5.74 -1.94 5.89
CA PRO A 403 -6.33 -2.39 4.62
C PRO A 403 -5.44 -3.36 3.82
N LEU A 404 -4.13 -3.22 3.95
CA LEU A 404 -3.15 -4.05 3.27
C LEU A 404 -1.95 -4.35 4.18
N THR A 405 -1.62 -5.62 4.35
CA THR A 405 -0.47 -6.08 5.13
C THR A 405 0.42 -6.97 4.26
N ALA A 406 1.66 -6.56 4.04
CA ALA A 406 2.70 -7.36 3.41
C ALA A 406 3.47 -8.15 4.48
N VAL A 407 3.54 -9.47 4.33
CA VAL A 407 4.21 -10.39 5.25
C VAL A 407 5.30 -11.16 4.53
N CYS A 408 6.48 -11.23 5.13
CA CYS A 408 7.60 -12.06 4.66
C CYS A 408 7.91 -13.16 5.68
N TYR A 409 7.91 -14.41 5.21
CA TYR A 409 8.26 -15.60 5.98
C TYR A 409 9.68 -16.04 5.63
N PRO A 410 10.66 -15.91 6.54
CA PRO A 410 12.04 -16.30 6.25
C PRO A 410 12.15 -17.81 5.97
N GLY A 411 13.00 -18.16 5.00
CA GLY A 411 13.21 -19.53 4.53
C GLY A 411 14.20 -19.57 3.37
N ASP A 412 14.50 -20.76 2.85
CA ASP A 412 15.25 -20.92 1.60
C ASP A 412 14.47 -20.39 0.39
N ASP A 413 13.15 -20.49 0.42
CA ASP A 413 12.20 -20.09 -0.63
C ASP A 413 11.47 -18.76 -0.32
N LEU A 414 11.94 -17.99 0.67
CA LEU A 414 11.33 -16.75 1.23
C LEU A 414 9.84 -16.55 0.84
N GLY A 415 8.94 -16.91 1.75
CA GLY A 415 7.50 -16.75 1.52
C GLY A 415 7.09 -15.28 1.53
N LEU A 416 6.27 -14.88 0.55
CA LEU A 416 5.69 -13.54 0.43
C LEU A 416 4.17 -13.65 0.46
N HIS A 417 3.53 -12.78 1.23
CA HIS A 417 2.10 -12.83 1.46
C HIS A 417 1.54 -11.41 1.53
N LEU A 418 0.45 -11.15 0.81
CA LEU A 418 -0.37 -9.95 1.01
C LEU A 418 -1.72 -10.35 1.60
N SER A 419 -2.01 -9.84 2.79
CA SER A 419 -3.31 -9.94 3.44
C SER A 419 -4.04 -8.61 3.30
N TYR A 420 -5.29 -8.63 2.88
CA TYR A 420 -6.01 -7.41 2.48
C TYR A 420 -7.49 -7.44 2.84
N ASP A 421 -8.08 -6.24 2.92
CA ASP A 421 -9.51 -6.07 3.12
C ASP A 421 -10.26 -6.06 1.78
N GLN A 422 -11.09 -7.08 1.56
CA GLN A 422 -11.90 -7.25 0.35
C GLN A 422 -12.94 -6.15 0.15
N ARG A 423 -13.23 -5.33 1.19
CA ARG A 423 -14.04 -4.12 1.04
C ARG A 423 -13.38 -3.09 0.11
N TYR A 424 -12.05 -3.10 0.00
CA TYR A 424 -11.29 -2.10 -0.77
C TYR A 424 -10.57 -2.67 -1.98
N PHE A 425 -10.21 -3.95 -1.95
CA PHE A 425 -9.41 -4.56 -3.00
C PHE A 425 -10.05 -5.81 -3.60
N ASP A 426 -9.85 -5.99 -4.90
CA ASP A 426 -10.09 -7.23 -5.62
C ASP A 426 -8.85 -8.13 -5.58
N GLU A 427 -9.08 -9.44 -5.56
CA GLU A 427 -8.01 -10.44 -5.51
C GLU A 427 -7.02 -10.28 -6.67
N SER A 428 -7.50 -9.95 -7.88
CA SER A 428 -6.64 -9.72 -9.04
C SER A 428 -5.68 -8.54 -8.84
N THR A 429 -6.15 -7.47 -8.19
CA THR A 429 -5.34 -6.26 -7.94
C THR A 429 -4.22 -6.58 -6.94
N VAL A 430 -4.55 -7.29 -5.87
CA VAL A 430 -3.57 -7.71 -4.85
C VAL A 430 -2.61 -8.76 -5.40
N GLN A 431 -3.08 -9.69 -6.22
CA GLN A 431 -2.23 -10.70 -6.88
C GLN A 431 -1.20 -10.04 -7.80
N ASN A 432 -1.60 -9.03 -8.57
CA ASN A 432 -0.67 -8.24 -9.40
C ASN A 432 0.34 -7.48 -8.54
N MET A 433 -0.12 -6.86 -7.44
CA MET A 433 0.76 -6.16 -6.50
C MET A 433 1.78 -7.10 -5.84
N LEU A 434 1.38 -8.31 -5.47
CA LEU A 434 2.26 -9.35 -4.94
C LEU A 434 3.28 -9.82 -5.98
N GLY A 435 2.85 -9.97 -7.24
CA GLY A 435 3.74 -10.26 -8.36
C GLY A 435 4.81 -9.17 -8.52
N GLU A 436 4.42 -7.90 -8.43
CA GLU A 436 5.33 -6.76 -8.48
C GLU A 436 6.27 -6.70 -7.29
N PHE A 437 5.78 -6.99 -6.09
CA PHE A 437 6.62 -7.07 -4.89
C PHE A 437 7.71 -8.14 -5.04
N LYS A 438 7.34 -9.36 -5.48
CA LYS A 438 8.30 -10.43 -5.79
C LYS A 438 9.31 -9.99 -6.86
N ARG A 439 8.84 -9.41 -7.97
CA ARG A 439 9.69 -9.01 -9.09
C ARG A 439 10.69 -7.91 -8.70
N LEU A 440 10.27 -6.90 -7.94
CA LEU A 440 11.14 -5.83 -7.48
C LEU A 440 12.18 -6.32 -6.47
N LEU A 441 11.84 -7.33 -5.66
CA LEU A 441 12.82 -8.02 -4.82
C LEU A 441 13.89 -8.73 -5.66
N LEU A 442 13.50 -9.44 -6.71
CA LEU A 442 14.43 -10.07 -7.65
C LEU A 442 15.29 -9.03 -8.40
N ALA A 443 14.69 -7.91 -8.82
CA ALA A 443 15.42 -6.82 -9.46
C ALA A 443 16.51 -6.23 -8.54
N LEU A 444 16.26 -6.11 -7.23
CA LEU A 444 17.27 -5.68 -6.25
C LEU A 444 18.44 -6.68 -6.13
N ILE A 445 18.15 -7.99 -6.21
CA ILE A 445 19.16 -9.05 -6.16
C ILE A 445 20.03 -9.04 -7.44
N GLU A 446 19.41 -8.87 -8.60
CA GLU A 446 20.08 -8.85 -9.89
C GLU A 446 20.89 -7.57 -10.12
N GLY A 447 20.28 -6.42 -9.80
CA GLY A 447 20.86 -5.09 -9.97
C GLY A 447 21.69 -4.59 -8.79
N PHE A 448 22.03 -5.44 -7.81
CA PHE A 448 22.62 -5.04 -6.52
C PHE A 448 23.86 -4.13 -6.63
N HIS A 449 24.70 -4.34 -7.64
CA HIS A 449 25.91 -3.54 -7.89
C HIS A 449 25.70 -2.38 -8.87
N GLY A 450 24.53 -2.28 -9.50
CA GLY A 450 24.18 -1.24 -10.47
C GLY A 450 23.73 0.06 -9.81
N ASP A 451 23.46 1.06 -10.66
CA ASP A 451 22.87 2.33 -10.26
C ASP A 451 21.35 2.17 -10.00
N MET A 452 20.82 2.89 -9.01
CA MET A 452 19.38 2.92 -8.74
C MET A 452 18.57 3.45 -9.93
N SER A 453 19.16 4.34 -10.74
CA SER A 453 18.52 4.88 -11.96
C SER A 453 18.36 3.83 -13.07
N GLU A 454 19.15 2.75 -13.05
CA GLU A 454 19.10 1.65 -14.02
C GLU A 454 18.25 0.46 -13.52
N LEU A 455 17.78 0.50 -12.27
CA LEU A 455 16.97 -0.57 -11.70
C LEU A 455 15.63 -0.69 -12.46
N ALA A 456 15.35 -1.88 -12.99
CA ALA A 456 14.15 -2.13 -13.78
C ALA A 456 12.86 -2.07 -12.93
N LEU A 457 12.26 -0.87 -12.85
CA LEU A 457 11.00 -0.66 -12.14
C LEU A 457 9.79 -1.26 -12.85
N VAL A 458 9.87 -1.48 -14.16
CA VAL A 458 8.82 -2.09 -14.99
C VAL A 458 9.33 -3.43 -15.52
N SER A 459 8.46 -4.45 -15.58
CA SER A 459 8.84 -5.74 -16.13
C SER A 459 9.11 -5.63 -17.65
N GLU A 460 9.93 -6.52 -18.20
CA GLU A 460 10.17 -6.54 -19.65
C GLU A 460 8.88 -6.80 -20.46
N GLN A 461 8.03 -7.70 -19.95
CA GLN A 461 6.73 -8.00 -20.55
C GLN A 461 5.83 -6.77 -20.60
N GLU A 462 5.76 -6.03 -19.50
CA GLU A 462 4.94 -4.83 -19.43
C GLU A 462 5.53 -3.69 -20.25
N ARG A 463 6.85 -3.52 -20.26
CA ARG A 463 7.52 -2.57 -21.15
C ARG A 463 7.18 -2.87 -22.61
N THR A 464 7.22 -4.14 -23.01
CA THR A 464 6.84 -4.57 -24.36
C THR A 464 5.38 -4.27 -24.64
N PHE A 465 4.47 -4.57 -23.72
CA PHE A 465 3.06 -4.24 -23.86
C PHE A 465 2.82 -2.72 -24.00
N LEU A 466 3.46 -1.90 -23.19
CA LEU A 466 3.32 -0.44 -23.22
C LEU A 466 3.90 0.18 -24.50
N ILE A 467 5.03 -0.34 -25.00
CA ILE A 467 5.71 0.21 -26.18
C ILE A 467 5.09 -0.33 -27.47
N GLU A 468 4.87 -1.63 -27.57
CA GLU A 468 4.50 -2.32 -28.81
C GLU A 468 3.02 -2.72 -28.85
N GLY A 469 2.40 -2.98 -27.69
CA GLY A 469 0.98 -3.35 -27.59
C GLY A 469 0.04 -2.15 -27.63
N CYS A 470 0.33 -1.11 -26.85
CA CYS A 470 -0.53 0.07 -26.74
C CYS A 470 -0.37 1.06 -27.91
N ASN A 471 0.76 1.05 -28.63
CA ASN A 471 1.05 2.02 -29.70
C ASN A 471 0.82 1.45 -31.12
N GLN A 472 -0.13 0.54 -31.29
CA GLN A 472 -0.49 -0.04 -32.59
C GLN A 472 -1.36 0.89 -33.45
N SER A 473 -0.91 2.14 -33.62
CA SER A 473 -1.62 3.20 -34.35
C SER A 473 -0.95 3.59 -35.68
N GLU A 474 0.02 2.79 -36.15
CA GLU A 474 0.71 3.04 -37.42
C GLU A 474 -0.28 3.01 -38.59
N HIS A 475 -0.31 4.11 -39.34
CA HIS A 475 -1.14 4.25 -40.52
C HIS A 475 -0.36 4.95 -41.63
N ALA A 476 -0.48 4.43 -42.85
CA ALA A 476 0.20 5.00 -44.01
C ALA A 476 -0.54 6.26 -44.48
N TYR A 477 -0.02 7.44 -44.10
CA TYR A 477 -0.49 8.71 -44.61
C TYR A 477 0.30 9.12 -45.87
N PRO A 478 -0.33 9.72 -46.90
CA PRO A 478 0.35 10.23 -48.09
C PRO A 478 1.07 11.55 -47.77
N LEU A 479 2.13 11.49 -46.96
CA LEU A 479 2.90 12.65 -46.49
C LEU A 479 3.71 13.33 -47.60
N ASP A 480 3.80 12.70 -48.78
CA ASP A 480 4.36 13.27 -50.00
C ASP A 480 3.44 14.31 -50.65
N LYS A 481 2.16 14.37 -50.25
CA LYS A 481 1.16 15.31 -50.76
C LYS A 481 0.80 16.37 -49.74
N SER A 482 0.64 17.59 -50.20
CA SER A 482 0.10 18.70 -49.41
C SER A 482 -1.42 18.53 -49.18
N TYR A 483 -1.93 19.18 -48.13
CA TYR A 483 -3.38 19.27 -47.91
C TYR A 483 -4.13 19.88 -49.11
N VAL A 484 -3.48 20.79 -49.84
CA VAL A 484 -4.04 21.42 -51.05
C VAL A 484 -4.19 20.39 -52.17
N GLU A 485 -3.17 19.58 -52.45
CA GLU A 485 -3.24 18.53 -53.48
C GLU A 485 -4.29 17.48 -53.15
N LEU A 486 -4.40 17.09 -51.87
CA LEU A 486 -5.43 16.15 -51.42
C LEU A 486 -6.84 16.75 -51.57
N PHE A 487 -7.02 18.03 -51.25
CA PHE A 487 -8.28 18.74 -51.45
C PHE A 487 -8.63 18.88 -52.95
N GLU A 488 -7.67 19.28 -53.79
CA GLU A 488 -7.89 19.45 -55.23
C GLU A 488 -8.20 18.13 -55.94
N ALA A 489 -7.61 17.02 -55.50
CA ALA A 489 -7.99 15.69 -55.98
C ALA A 489 -9.48 15.40 -55.73
N GLN A 490 -10.01 15.77 -54.55
CA GLN A 490 -11.43 15.65 -54.25
C GLN A 490 -12.30 16.60 -55.07
N VAL A 491 -11.80 17.81 -55.37
CA VAL A 491 -12.50 18.77 -56.25
C VAL A 491 -12.65 18.21 -57.67
N VAL A 492 -11.61 17.56 -58.20
CA VAL A 492 -11.64 16.91 -59.52
C VAL A 492 -12.61 15.73 -59.54
N GLU A 493 -12.63 14.92 -58.48
CA GLU A 493 -13.47 13.73 -58.38
C GLU A 493 -14.96 14.07 -58.17
N HIS A 494 -15.25 15.12 -57.40
CA HIS A 494 -16.60 15.45 -56.94
C HIS A 494 -16.95 16.96 -57.03
N PRO A 495 -16.86 17.60 -58.22
CA PRO A 495 -16.94 19.05 -58.34
C PRO A 495 -18.27 19.66 -57.85
N GLU A 496 -19.39 19.00 -58.15
CA GLU A 496 -20.75 19.50 -57.83
C GLU A 496 -21.23 19.09 -56.43
N ARG A 497 -20.47 18.27 -55.70
CA ARG A 497 -20.86 17.85 -54.35
C ARG A 497 -20.71 19.03 -53.40
N ILE A 498 -21.70 19.24 -52.52
CA ILE A 498 -21.64 20.29 -51.50
C ILE A 498 -20.50 19.98 -50.53
N ALA A 499 -19.53 20.89 -50.44
CA ALA A 499 -18.36 20.80 -49.57
C ALA A 499 -18.60 21.53 -48.23
N VAL A 500 -19.33 22.65 -48.26
CA VAL A 500 -19.63 23.48 -47.08
C VAL A 500 -21.08 23.92 -47.11
N SER A 501 -21.76 23.85 -45.97
CA SER A 501 -23.11 24.38 -45.77
C SER A 501 -23.22 25.15 -44.46
N CYS A 502 -23.78 26.35 -44.49
CA CYS A 502 -24.07 27.16 -43.30
C CYS A 502 -25.40 27.90 -43.50
N LEU A 503 -26.40 27.58 -42.69
CA LEU A 503 -27.78 28.04 -42.87
C LEU A 503 -28.26 27.76 -44.31
N ASP A 504 -28.76 28.78 -45.01
CA ASP A 504 -29.27 28.68 -46.38
C ASP A 504 -28.16 28.78 -47.45
N ARG A 505 -26.90 28.92 -47.05
CA ARG A 505 -25.76 29.08 -47.96
C ARG A 505 -24.99 27.78 -48.08
N GLN A 506 -24.63 27.43 -49.31
CA GLN A 506 -23.86 26.23 -49.64
C GLN A 506 -22.79 26.57 -50.67
N LEU A 507 -21.67 25.84 -50.62
CA LEU A 507 -20.63 25.87 -51.64
C LEU A 507 -20.31 24.43 -52.05
N SER A 508 -20.32 24.17 -53.36
CA SER A 508 -19.77 22.94 -53.93
C SER A 508 -18.24 22.90 -53.80
N TYR A 509 -17.63 21.73 -54.01
CA TYR A 509 -16.17 21.62 -54.08
C TYR A 509 -15.57 22.55 -55.14
N ALA A 510 -16.18 22.64 -56.32
CA ALA A 510 -15.72 23.53 -57.39
C ALA A 510 -15.82 25.01 -57.01
N GLU A 511 -16.90 25.43 -56.36
CA GLU A 511 -17.11 26.80 -55.90
C GLU A 511 -16.13 27.17 -54.78
N LEU A 512 -15.95 26.29 -53.79
CA LEU A 512 -15.01 26.47 -52.69
C LEU A 512 -13.55 26.53 -53.19
N ASN A 513 -13.19 25.67 -54.14
CA ASN A 513 -11.86 25.68 -54.74
C ASN A 513 -11.59 26.99 -55.50
N THR A 514 -12.57 27.46 -56.26
CA THR A 514 -12.45 28.73 -56.98
C THR A 514 -12.30 29.91 -56.02
N ALA A 515 -13.11 29.95 -54.95
CA ALA A 515 -13.06 31.01 -53.96
C ALA A 515 -11.74 31.03 -53.17
N SER A 516 -11.23 29.85 -52.80
CA SER A 516 -9.94 29.71 -52.13
C SER A 516 -8.75 29.97 -53.06
N ASN A 517 -8.83 29.64 -54.35
CA ASN A 517 -7.82 30.02 -55.36
C ASN A 517 -7.67 31.54 -55.46
N ARG A 518 -8.79 32.28 -55.53
CA ARG A 518 -8.76 33.75 -55.53
C ARG A 518 -8.05 34.30 -54.30
N LEU A 519 -8.36 33.76 -53.12
CA LEU A 519 -7.65 34.17 -51.90
C LEU A 519 -6.17 33.80 -51.95
N GLY A 520 -5.82 32.58 -52.36
CA GLY A 520 -4.43 32.14 -52.46
C GLY A 520 -3.59 33.08 -53.34
N HIS A 521 -4.10 33.43 -54.52
CA HIS A 521 -3.44 34.41 -55.39
C HIS A 521 -3.35 35.81 -54.76
N ALA A 522 -4.43 36.29 -54.13
CA ALA A 522 -4.41 37.58 -53.45
C ALA A 522 -3.41 37.64 -52.29
N LEU A 523 -3.22 36.54 -51.56
CA LEU A 523 -2.24 36.42 -50.50
C LEU A 523 -0.81 36.43 -51.05
N ILE A 524 -0.55 35.70 -52.15
CA ILE A 524 0.75 35.72 -52.84
C ILE A 524 1.07 37.13 -53.36
N GLU A 525 0.11 37.81 -53.98
CA GLU A 525 0.27 39.19 -54.44
C GLU A 525 0.53 40.16 -53.29
N ALA A 526 -0.10 39.94 -52.13
CA ALA A 526 0.12 40.73 -50.92
C ALA A 526 1.42 40.38 -50.18
N GLY A 527 2.20 39.41 -50.68
CA GLY A 527 3.55 39.10 -50.21
C GLY A 527 3.65 37.95 -49.22
N VAL A 528 2.61 37.11 -49.07
CA VAL A 528 2.72 35.85 -48.30
C VAL A 528 3.76 34.95 -48.96
N SER A 529 4.78 34.57 -48.20
CA SER A 529 5.72 33.51 -48.55
C SER A 529 5.37 32.19 -47.86
N PHE A 530 6.08 31.14 -48.25
CA PHE A 530 6.05 29.87 -47.52
C PHE A 530 6.34 30.09 -46.03
N ASP A 531 5.71 29.26 -45.19
CA ASP A 531 5.90 29.20 -43.73
C ASP A 531 5.52 30.49 -42.97
N GLN A 532 4.62 31.30 -43.55
CA GLN A 532 4.07 32.49 -42.88
C GLN A 532 2.64 32.26 -42.38
N PRO A 533 2.30 32.71 -41.16
CA PRO A 533 0.94 32.65 -40.67
C PRO A 533 0.09 33.74 -41.34
N VAL A 534 -1.13 33.42 -41.72
CA VAL A 534 -2.14 34.36 -42.22
C VAL A 534 -3.25 34.43 -41.18
N ALA A 535 -3.41 35.58 -40.54
CA ALA A 535 -4.46 35.77 -39.54
C ALA A 535 -5.83 35.80 -40.20
N LEU A 536 -6.78 35.01 -39.68
CA LEU A 536 -8.14 34.90 -40.20
C LEU A 536 -9.13 35.37 -39.13
N LEU A 537 -9.84 36.46 -39.38
CA LEU A 537 -10.86 37.02 -38.48
C LEU A 537 -12.23 36.94 -39.15
N ALA A 538 -12.98 35.89 -38.84
CA ALA A 538 -14.32 35.69 -39.36
C ALA A 538 -15.19 34.93 -38.36
N GLU A 539 -16.49 35.19 -38.38
CA GLU A 539 -17.46 34.33 -37.72
C GLU A 539 -17.57 32.97 -38.42
N ARG A 540 -18.30 32.04 -37.81
CA ARG A 540 -18.59 30.73 -38.41
C ARG A 540 -19.50 30.92 -39.63
N GLY A 541 -18.93 30.84 -40.83
CA GLY A 541 -19.63 30.99 -42.10
C GLY A 541 -19.01 30.16 -43.22
N VAL A 542 -19.57 30.25 -44.43
CA VAL A 542 -19.05 29.54 -45.61
C VAL A 542 -17.71 30.09 -46.10
N GLU A 543 -17.37 31.31 -45.68
CA GLU A 543 -16.13 32.02 -46.00
C GLU A 543 -14.91 31.38 -45.32
N LEU A 544 -15.06 30.95 -44.06
CA LEU A 544 -13.94 30.52 -43.22
C LEU A 544 -13.19 29.30 -43.79
N PRO A 545 -13.84 28.22 -44.28
CA PRO A 545 -13.13 27.14 -44.97
C PRO A 545 -12.38 27.62 -46.23
N GLY A 546 -12.98 28.55 -46.98
CA GLY A 546 -12.33 29.14 -48.15
C GLY A 546 -11.10 29.97 -47.76
N MET A 547 -11.16 30.67 -46.64
CA MET A 547 -10.02 31.40 -46.07
C MET A 547 -8.87 30.45 -45.69
N ILE A 548 -9.18 29.38 -44.96
CA ILE A 548 -8.20 28.37 -44.53
C ILE A 548 -7.52 27.71 -45.73
N ILE A 549 -8.31 27.23 -46.70
CA ILE A 549 -7.78 26.57 -47.89
C ILE A 549 -6.97 27.58 -48.74
N GLY A 550 -7.42 28.83 -48.82
CA GLY A 550 -6.69 29.89 -49.52
C GLY A 550 -5.33 30.18 -48.90
N SER A 551 -5.22 30.19 -47.56
CA SER A 551 -3.94 30.30 -46.85
C SER A 551 -2.99 29.16 -47.23
N PHE A 552 -3.49 27.92 -47.24
CA PHE A 552 -2.68 26.77 -47.65
C PHE A 552 -2.25 26.83 -49.11
N LYS A 553 -3.13 27.29 -50.01
CA LYS A 553 -2.81 27.50 -51.44
C LYS A 553 -1.74 28.57 -51.67
N ALA A 554 -1.63 29.54 -50.77
CA ALA A 554 -0.54 30.51 -50.77
C ALA A 554 0.78 29.97 -50.18
N GLY A 555 0.80 28.73 -49.67
CA GLY A 555 1.95 28.15 -48.97
C GLY A 555 2.10 28.59 -47.51
N GLY A 556 1.11 29.32 -46.98
CA GLY A 556 1.08 29.80 -45.60
C GLY A 556 0.30 28.89 -44.66
N GLY A 557 0.52 29.08 -43.35
CA GLY A 557 -0.35 28.55 -42.30
C GLY A 557 -1.49 29.53 -42.00
N TYR A 558 -2.61 29.08 -41.44
CA TYR A 558 -3.64 30.00 -40.97
C TYR A 558 -3.54 30.18 -39.45
N LEU A 559 -3.81 31.41 -39.00
CA LEU A 559 -3.91 31.77 -37.59
C LEU A 559 -5.36 32.19 -37.32
N PRO A 560 -6.19 31.31 -36.73
CA PRO A 560 -7.60 31.62 -36.49
C PRO A 560 -7.74 32.63 -35.34
N LEU A 561 -8.44 33.73 -35.59
CA LEU A 561 -8.81 34.73 -34.61
C LEU A 561 -10.33 34.65 -34.39
N ASP A 562 -10.74 34.22 -33.20
CA ASP A 562 -12.14 34.18 -32.81
C ASP A 562 -12.63 35.62 -32.50
N PRO A 563 -13.57 36.17 -33.29
CA PRO A 563 -14.08 37.53 -33.09
C PRO A 563 -14.71 37.76 -31.70
N ALA A 564 -15.16 36.71 -31.00
CA ALA A 564 -15.75 36.82 -29.68
C ALA A 564 -14.73 37.04 -28.55
N LEU A 565 -13.43 36.90 -28.82
CA LEU A 565 -12.39 37.16 -27.83
C LEU A 565 -12.16 38.66 -27.63
N PRO A 566 -11.70 39.09 -26.44
CA PRO A 566 -11.37 40.49 -26.20
C PRO A 566 -10.30 41.03 -27.16
N ASP A 567 -10.52 42.22 -27.68
CA ASP A 567 -9.64 42.84 -28.68
C ASP A 567 -8.18 42.99 -28.23
N SER A 568 -7.94 43.21 -26.93
CA SER A 568 -6.59 43.27 -26.36
C SER A 568 -5.84 41.93 -26.50
N ARG A 569 -6.55 40.80 -26.37
CA ARG A 569 -5.99 39.46 -26.57
C ARG A 569 -5.72 39.20 -28.04
N LEU A 570 -6.66 39.55 -28.93
CA LEU A 570 -6.50 39.37 -30.38
C LEU A 570 -5.35 40.22 -30.92
N SER A 571 -5.24 41.47 -30.50
CA SER A 571 -4.11 42.36 -30.86
C SER A 571 -2.79 41.80 -30.36
N GLY A 572 -2.74 41.28 -29.12
CA GLY A 572 -1.55 40.61 -28.58
C GLY A 572 -1.13 39.39 -29.41
N ILE A 573 -2.07 38.56 -29.84
CA ILE A 573 -1.81 37.41 -30.71
C ILE A 573 -1.25 37.86 -32.06
N ILE A 574 -1.88 38.86 -32.70
CA ILE A 574 -1.41 39.40 -33.99
C ILE A 574 0.03 39.92 -33.84
N GLY A 575 0.30 40.73 -32.82
CA GLY A 575 1.63 41.31 -32.57
C GLY A 575 2.72 40.27 -32.30
N GLN A 576 2.39 39.15 -31.64
CA GLN A 576 3.35 38.06 -31.39
C GLN A 576 3.52 37.12 -32.58
N SER A 577 2.50 36.98 -33.43
CA SER A 577 2.50 36.01 -34.53
C SER A 577 3.43 36.38 -35.68
N GLY A 578 3.80 37.66 -35.83
CA GLY A 578 4.55 38.14 -36.99
C GLY A 578 3.78 37.96 -38.31
N THR A 579 2.45 37.77 -38.27
CA THR A 579 1.62 37.65 -39.47
C THR A 579 1.81 38.87 -40.36
N PRO A 580 2.09 38.72 -41.67
CA PRO A 580 2.16 39.84 -42.59
C PRO A 580 0.76 40.34 -42.98
N LEU A 581 -0.27 39.50 -42.79
CA LEU A 581 -1.63 39.72 -43.30
C LEU A 581 -2.72 39.30 -42.31
N LEU A 582 -3.78 40.10 -42.26
CA LEU A 582 -5.05 39.81 -41.62
C LEU A 582 -6.13 39.73 -42.70
N VAL A 583 -6.73 38.57 -42.88
CA VAL A 583 -7.91 38.36 -43.73
C VAL A 583 -9.14 38.38 -42.83
N CYS A 584 -10.13 39.21 -43.15
CA CYS A 584 -11.39 39.23 -42.41
C CYS A 584 -12.61 39.08 -43.32
N SER A 585 -13.72 38.62 -42.76
CA SER A 585 -15.03 38.75 -43.40
C SER A 585 -15.51 40.21 -43.34
N ALA A 586 -16.43 40.60 -44.22
CA ALA A 586 -17.00 41.95 -44.22
C ALA A 586 -17.65 42.31 -42.88
N GLN A 587 -18.22 41.33 -42.19
CA GLN A 587 -18.84 41.50 -40.86
C GLN A 587 -17.81 41.85 -39.78
N CYS A 588 -16.60 41.32 -39.89
CA CYS A 588 -15.51 41.56 -38.93
C CYS A 588 -14.59 42.73 -39.33
N LEU A 589 -14.90 43.49 -40.38
CA LEU A 589 -14.03 44.54 -40.91
C LEU A 589 -13.71 45.63 -39.86
N GLU A 590 -14.72 46.14 -39.17
CA GLU A 590 -14.54 47.21 -38.19
C GLU A 590 -13.72 46.73 -36.99
N GLN A 591 -13.96 45.50 -36.51
CA GLN A 591 -13.13 44.90 -35.48
C GLN A 591 -11.70 44.69 -35.97
N GLY A 592 -11.52 44.16 -37.18
CA GLY A 592 -10.21 43.99 -37.79
C GLY A 592 -9.41 45.29 -37.84
N ARG A 593 -10.03 46.41 -38.21
CA ARG A 593 -9.39 47.74 -38.19
C ARG A 593 -8.98 48.15 -36.78
N ALA A 594 -9.87 48.00 -35.80
CA ALA A 594 -9.59 48.34 -34.41
C ALA A 594 -8.39 47.55 -33.85
N LEU A 595 -8.28 46.25 -34.18
CA LEU A 595 -7.15 45.40 -33.79
C LEU A 595 -5.83 45.88 -34.38
N LEU A 596 -5.82 46.32 -35.65
CA LEU A 596 -4.61 46.83 -36.29
C LEU A 596 -4.20 48.21 -35.77
N GLU A 597 -5.17 49.07 -35.45
CA GLU A 597 -4.90 50.39 -34.85
C GLU A 597 -4.24 50.27 -33.48
N ALA A 598 -4.60 49.24 -32.70
CA ALA A 598 -3.99 48.94 -31.40
C ALA A 598 -2.52 48.48 -31.48
N LEU A 599 -2.02 48.15 -32.68
CA LEU A 599 -0.63 47.73 -32.91
C LEU A 599 0.27 48.90 -33.33
N PRO A 600 1.58 48.86 -33.01
CA PRO A 600 2.56 49.79 -33.53
C PRO A 600 2.60 49.77 -35.07
N GLU A 601 2.74 50.92 -35.72
CA GLU A 601 2.71 51.02 -37.20
C GLU A 601 3.72 50.09 -37.90
N SER A 602 4.91 49.90 -37.33
CA SER A 602 5.94 49.01 -37.87
C SER A 602 5.60 47.51 -37.78
N ALA A 603 4.54 47.14 -37.06
CA ALA A 603 4.12 45.77 -36.80
C ALA A 603 2.68 45.49 -37.29
N ARG A 604 2.06 46.43 -38.03
CA ARG A 604 0.69 46.25 -38.55
C ARG A 604 0.71 45.36 -39.79
N PRO A 605 0.03 44.19 -39.79
CA PRO A 605 -0.19 43.45 -41.01
C PRO A 605 -1.08 44.22 -41.99
N GLN A 606 -0.99 43.84 -43.26
CA GLN A 606 -1.94 44.30 -44.27
C GLN A 606 -3.32 43.68 -44.03
N LEU A 607 -4.39 44.41 -44.33
CA LEU A 607 -5.77 43.95 -44.15
C LEU A 607 -6.39 43.58 -45.51
N LEU A 608 -6.86 42.35 -45.65
CA LEU A 608 -7.68 41.89 -46.77
C LEU A 608 -9.09 41.56 -46.30
N VAL A 609 -10.08 41.92 -47.12
CA VAL A 609 -11.48 41.59 -46.88
C VAL A 609 -11.90 40.53 -47.87
N TRP A 610 -12.38 39.39 -47.38
CA TRP A 610 -12.71 38.22 -48.19
C TRP A 610 -13.63 38.56 -49.36
N GLU A 611 -14.73 39.24 -49.13
CA GLU A 611 -15.74 39.58 -50.14
C GLU A 611 -15.17 40.47 -51.25
N THR A 612 -14.24 41.38 -50.91
CA THR A 612 -13.53 42.20 -51.89
C THR A 612 -12.60 41.36 -52.76
N VAL A 613 -11.94 40.35 -52.18
CA VAL A 613 -11.10 39.40 -52.92
C VAL A 613 -11.92 38.53 -53.85
N GLN A 614 -13.14 38.14 -53.45
CA GLN A 614 -14.02 37.30 -54.29
C GLN A 614 -14.56 38.01 -55.55
N GLN A 615 -14.47 39.34 -55.63
CA GLN A 615 -14.92 40.15 -56.78
C GLN A 615 -13.83 40.38 -57.83
N ARG A 616 -12.59 40.00 -57.54
CA ARG A 616 -11.43 40.06 -58.45
C ARG A 616 -11.27 38.71 -59.16
#